data_AF-A0A9X9F1K2-F1
#
_entry.id   AF-A0A9X9F1K2-F1
#
_cell.length_a   1.000
_cell.length_b   1.000
_cell.length_c   1.000
_cell.angle_alpha   90.00
_cell.angle_beta   90.00
_cell.angle_gamma   90.00
#
_symmetry.space_group_name_H-M   'P 1'
#
loop_
_entity.id
_entity.type
_entity.pdbx_description
1 polymer ?
#
loop_
_entity_poly.entity_id
_entity_poly.type
_entity_poly.pdbx_seq_one_letter_code
_entity_poly.pdbx_strand_id
1 'polypeptide(L)' 'GLIVGCEKFAFNFNIVQNEMIFKVYINGKIHPTVVFISDELKALIEQSELKGFEFIEVWDSEEGA' A
#
# COMPACT_ATOMS: atom_id res chain seq x y z
N GLY A 1 -2.66 -18.51 -15.00
CA GLY A 1 -2.44 -19.29 -13.76
C GLY A 1 -3.03 -18.53 -12.60
N LEU A 2 -3.55 -19.21 -11.58
CA LEU A 2 -4.09 -18.59 -10.37
C LEU A 2 -2.91 -18.29 -9.42
N ILE A 3 -2.72 -17.02 -9.03
CA ILE A 3 -1.76 -16.66 -7.97
C ILE A 3 -2.43 -16.97 -6.64
N VAL A 4 -1.89 -17.95 -5.90
CA VAL A 4 -2.47 -18.46 -4.64
C VAL A 4 -1.84 -17.78 -3.40
N GLY A 5 -0.74 -17.04 -3.58
CA GLY A 5 -0.11 -16.25 -2.53
C GLY A 5 0.91 -15.27 -3.09
N CYS A 6 0.93 -14.06 -2.52
CA CYS A 6 1.95 -13.04 -2.74
C CYS A 6 2.44 -12.59 -1.36
N GLU A 7 3.73 -12.77 -1.09
CA GLU A 7 4.34 -12.39 0.19
C GLU A 7 4.89 -10.96 0.19
N LYS A 8 5.21 -10.41 -0.99
CA LYS A 8 5.74 -9.07 -1.15
C LYS A 8 5.15 -8.39 -2.38
N PHE A 9 4.86 -7.10 -2.24
CA PHE A 9 4.45 -6.23 -3.34
C PHE A 9 5.58 -5.26 -3.63
N ALA A 10 5.80 -4.96 -4.90
CA ALA A 10 6.65 -3.86 -5.33
C ALA A 10 5.78 -2.91 -6.15
N PHE A 11 5.79 -1.63 -5.78
CA PHE A 11 5.04 -0.61 -6.50
C PHE A 11 5.96 0.11 -7.48
N ASN A 12 5.46 0.39 -8.68
CA ASN A 12 6.19 1.22 -9.62
C ASN A 12 6.06 2.68 -9.16
N PHE A 13 7.12 3.22 -8.55
CA PHE A 13 7.17 4.58 -8.00
C PHE A 13 6.61 5.64 -8.96
N ASN A 14 6.96 5.56 -10.25
CA ASN A 14 6.52 6.55 -11.24
C ASN A 14 5.00 6.59 -11.44
N ILE A 15 4.31 5.47 -11.16
CA ILE A 15 2.86 5.35 -11.25
C ILE A 15 2.20 5.80 -9.94
N VAL A 16 2.84 5.53 -8.80
CA VAL A 16 2.23 5.72 -7.47
C VAL A 16 2.59 7.04 -6.78
N GLN A 17 3.62 7.76 -7.22
CA GLN A 17 4.17 8.96 -6.56
C GLN A 17 3.17 10.10 -6.28
N ASN A 18 2.05 10.18 -7.00
CA ASN A 18 1.06 11.25 -6.85
C ASN A 18 -0.29 10.77 -6.27
N GLU A 19 -0.32 9.54 -5.80
CA GLU A 19 -1.53 8.90 -5.30
C GLU A 19 -1.34 8.61 -3.80
N MET A 20 -2.42 8.67 -3.04
CA MET A 20 -2.36 8.52 -1.57
C MET A 20 -2.91 7.19 -1.10
N ILE A 21 -3.74 6.52 -1.92
CA ILE A 21 -4.41 5.26 -1.60
C ILE A 21 -4.35 4.35 -2.82
N PHE A 22 -3.95 3.10 -2.60
CA PHE A 22 -3.77 2.12 -3.65
C PHE A 22 -4.47 0.82 -3.33
N LYS A 23 -4.93 0.16 -4.38
CA LYS A 23 -5.45 -1.21 -4.33
C LYS A 23 -4.69 -2.07 -5.31
N VAL A 24 -4.34 -3.27 -4.89
CA VAL A 24 -3.65 -4.21 -5.78
C VAL A 24 -4.68 -4.93 -6.64
N TYR A 25 -4.39 -4.98 -7.94
CA TYR A 25 -5.15 -5.76 -8.91
C TYR A 25 -4.40 -7.05 -9.21
N ILE A 26 -4.94 -8.19 -8.78
CA ILE A 26 -4.38 -9.52 -9.02
C ILE A 26 -5.34 -10.29 -9.94
N ASN A 27 -4.82 -10.80 -11.06
CA ASN A 27 -5.58 -11.64 -11.99
C ASN A 27 -6.92 -11.00 -12.45
N GLY A 28 -6.90 -9.69 -12.73
CA GLY A 28 -8.07 -8.93 -13.17
C GLY A 28 -9.10 -8.63 -12.07
N LYS A 29 -8.79 -8.89 -10.79
CA LYS A 29 -9.65 -8.58 -9.65
C LYS A 29 -8.92 -7.71 -8.64
N ILE A 30 -9.65 -6.78 -8.04
CA ILE A 30 -9.17 -6.02 -6.87
C ILE A 30 -9.00 -6.98 -5.71
N HIS A 31 -7.84 -6.98 -5.08
CA HIS A 31 -7.62 -7.72 -3.84
C HIS A 31 -8.44 -7.07 -2.72
N PRO A 32 -9.46 -7.75 -2.15
CA PRO A 32 -10.50 -7.08 -1.38
C PRO A 32 -10.07 -6.65 0.02
N THR A 33 -9.04 -7.27 0.58
CA THR A 33 -8.70 -7.16 2.01
C THR A 33 -7.50 -6.26 2.29
N VAL A 34 -6.83 -5.72 1.28
CA VAL A 34 -5.62 -4.93 1.50
C VAL A 34 -5.73 -3.60 0.77
N VAL A 35 -5.70 -2.52 1.54
CA VAL A 35 -5.57 -1.14 1.07
C VAL A 35 -4.19 -0.66 1.48
N PHE A 36 -3.48 -0.09 0.52
CA PHE A 36 -2.14 0.48 0.74
C PHE A 36 -2.27 1.99 0.73
N ILE A 37 -1.44 2.68 1.48
CA ILE A 37 -1.42 4.14 1.55
C ILE A 37 0.00 4.66 1.44
N SER A 38 0.17 5.93 1.05
CA SER A 38 1.46 6.60 1.14
C SER A 38 1.81 6.96 2.58
N ASP A 39 3.11 7.12 2.86
CA ASP A 39 3.58 7.60 4.17
C ASP A 39 3.06 9.00 4.50
N GLU A 40 2.88 9.84 3.49
CA GLU A 40 2.25 11.16 3.64
C GLU A 40 0.83 11.03 4.21
N LEU A 41 0.00 10.14 3.66
CA LEU A 41 -1.35 9.94 4.17
C LEU A 41 -1.34 9.31 5.57
N LYS A 42 -0.43 8.37 5.84
CA LYS A 42 -0.24 7.78 7.17
C LYS A 42 0.03 8.89 8.21
N ALA A 43 0.98 9.78 7.93
CA ALA A 43 1.33 10.88 8.80
C ALA A 43 0.15 11.84 9.04
N LEU A 44 -0.65 12.13 8.01
CA LEU A 44 -1.85 12.96 8.15
C LEU A 44 -2.92 12.29 9.04
N ILE A 45 -3.12 10.98 8.91
CA ILE A 45 -4.05 10.23 9.76
C ILE A 45 -3.56 10.22 11.20
N GLU A 46 -2.27 9.97 11.44
CA GLU A 46 -1.67 9.97 12.79
C GLU A 46 -1.69 11.34 13.47
N GLN A 47 -1.58 12.44 12.70
CA GLN A 47 -1.71 13.81 13.21
C GLN A 47 -3.17 14.21 13.48
N SER A 48 -4.13 13.47 12.92
CA SER A 48 -5.56 13.70 13.14
C SER A 48 -6.06 12.98 14.39
N GLU A 49 -7.31 13.22 14.76
CA GLU A 49 -7.98 12.48 15.84
C GLU A 49 -8.65 11.18 15.36
N LEU A 50 -8.36 10.74 14.13
CA LEU A 50 -8.90 9.50 13.56
C LEU A 50 -8.34 8.27 14.30
N LYS A 51 -9.21 7.30 14.56
CA LYS A 51 -8.87 6.06 15.29
C LYS A 51 -9.40 4.83 14.54
N GLY A 52 -8.86 3.67 14.87
CA GLY A 52 -9.30 2.38 14.31
C GLY A 52 -8.48 1.89 13.12
N PHE A 53 -7.28 2.44 12.92
CA PHE A 53 -6.34 2.00 11.90
C PHE A 53 -5.12 1.34 12.56
N GLU A 54 -4.66 0.25 11.95
CA GLU A 54 -3.37 -0.37 12.24
C GLU A 54 -2.54 -0.29 10.96
N PHE A 55 -1.36 0.32 11.05
CA PHE A 55 -0.46 0.48 9.91
C PHE A 55 0.66 -0.55 9.98
N ILE A 56 0.80 -1.34 8.92
CA ILE A 56 1.87 -2.32 8.76
C ILE A 56 2.73 -1.85 7.59
N GLU A 57 4.03 -1.72 7.83
CA GLU A 57 4.99 -1.42 6.79
C GLU A 57 5.15 -2.60 5.84
N VAL A 58 5.04 -2.34 4.54
CA VAL A 58 5.05 -3.39 3.49
C VAL A 58 6.05 -3.11 2.36
N TRP A 59 6.59 -1.89 2.30
CA TRP A 59 7.52 -1.44 1.27
C TRP A 59 8.27 -0.20 1.77
N ASP A 60 9.59 -0.23 1.71
CA ASP A 60 10.46 0.93 1.87
C ASP A 60 11.34 1.06 0.61
N SER A 61 11.33 2.24 -0.02
CA SER A 61 12.19 2.53 -1.18
C SER A 61 13.65 2.79 -0.81
N GLU A 62 13.95 3.08 0.46
CA GLU A 62 15.30 3.38 0.95
C GLU A 62 16.08 2.13 1.36
N GLU A 63 15.39 1.03 1.74
CA GLU A 63 16.02 -0.24 2.15
C GLU A 63 16.67 -1.05 0.99
N GLY A 64 16.63 -0.55 -0.25
CA GLY A 64 17.10 -1.27 -1.44
C GLY A 64 18.20 -0.58 -2.27
N ALA A 65 18.76 0.54 -1.80
CA ALA A 65 19.77 1.35 -2.52
C ALA A 65 21.17 1.24 -1.90
#